data_AF-R7B2W8-F1
#
_entry.id   AF-R7B2W8-F1
#
_cell.length_a   1.000
_cell.length_b   1.000
_cell.length_c   1.000
_cell.angle_alpha   90.00
_cell.angle_beta   90.00
_cell.angle_gamma   90.00
#
_symmetry.space_group_name_H-M   'P 1'
#
loop_
_entity.id
_entity.type
_entity.pdbx_description
1 polymer ?
#
loop_
_entity_poly.entity_id
_entity_poly.type
_entity_poly.pdbx_seq_one_letter_code
_entity_poly.pdbx_strand_id
1 'polypeptide(L)'
;MKKSEKTIAYYHLPGLFEFYELYRIFLPLFREHREYFYEWCDIGSIYGAPADCIWGGGRAGFGDGSPEDVLALMQEYGISARLTFSNSLLKPEHLADKRCNELCRLFDTSSNGIIIHSELLLEYLKNNYPNLYYVSSTTKVITDFGQFIKETDRDDFRYVVPDFRLNKEFDKLSAMSQQQKDKVEFLCNECCRYGCNDRKSCYEAVSRKNLGEDCPEHYCTAPGADSGYRFSKAMTNPGFISADDIKNVYLPMGFSNFKIEGRGLGSAIVLEFLLYYMTKPEYQIHVREAVYLDNMLDLF
;
A
#
# COMPACT_ATOMS: atom_id res chain seq x y z
N MET A 1 22.72 23.26 -1.16
CA MET A 1 22.91 21.79 -1.14
C MET A 1 22.36 21.24 -2.45
N LYS A 2 23.16 20.50 -3.23
CA LYS A 2 22.64 19.83 -4.44
C LYS A 2 21.60 18.80 -3.98
N LYS A 3 20.36 18.90 -4.47
CA LYS A 3 19.35 17.85 -4.29
C LYS A 3 19.96 16.56 -4.85
N SER A 4 20.00 15.51 -4.04
CA SER A 4 20.28 14.16 -4.56
C SER A 4 19.06 13.76 -5.36
N GLU A 5 19.14 13.80 -6.69
CA GLU A 5 18.07 13.31 -7.55
C GLU A 5 17.83 11.83 -7.22
N LYS A 6 16.59 11.49 -6.89
CA LYS A 6 16.18 10.10 -6.75
C LYS A 6 16.00 9.57 -8.17
N THR A 7 16.67 8.47 -8.50
CA THR A 7 16.60 7.88 -9.85
C THR A 7 15.69 6.66 -9.92
N ILE A 8 15.36 6.07 -8.76
CA ILE A 8 14.53 4.87 -8.64
C ILE A 8 13.27 5.21 -7.84
N ALA A 9 12.11 4.85 -8.39
CA ALA A 9 10.83 4.80 -7.70
C ALA A 9 10.63 3.40 -7.10
N TYR A 10 10.48 3.34 -5.78
CA TYR A 10 10.13 2.13 -5.05
C TYR A 10 8.61 2.02 -4.94
N TYR A 11 8.07 0.97 -5.55
CA TYR A 11 6.66 0.65 -5.46
C TYR A 11 6.37 -0.23 -4.24
N HIS A 12 5.28 0.09 -3.54
CA HIS A 12 4.74 -0.69 -2.43
C HIS A 12 3.44 -1.34 -2.88
N LEU A 13 3.47 -2.65 -3.13
CA LEU A 13 2.42 -3.39 -3.82
C LEU A 13 1.38 -3.94 -2.82
N PRO A 14 0.09 -3.97 -3.18
CA PRO A 14 -0.98 -4.40 -2.28
C PRO A 14 -1.07 -5.93 -2.16
N GLY A 15 -1.81 -6.44 -1.17
CA GLY A 15 -2.23 -7.84 -1.13
C GLY A 15 -1.13 -8.86 -0.86
N LEU A 16 -0.28 -8.61 0.14
CA LEU A 16 0.78 -9.54 0.60
C LEU A 16 0.32 -11.00 0.73
N PHE A 17 -0.89 -11.23 1.24
CA PHE A 17 -1.49 -12.57 1.37
C PHE A 17 -2.53 -12.86 0.29
N GLU A 18 -3.10 -11.81 -0.31
CA GLU A 18 -4.25 -11.87 -1.23
C GLU A 18 -3.85 -12.20 -2.66
N PHE A 19 -2.67 -11.73 -3.07
CA PHE A 19 -2.16 -11.90 -4.43
C PHE A 19 -0.88 -12.74 -4.44
N TYR A 20 -0.77 -13.69 -3.49
CA TYR A 20 0.39 -14.57 -3.38
C TYR A 20 0.69 -15.27 -4.72
N GLU A 21 -0.33 -15.86 -5.35
CA GLU A 21 -0.19 -16.55 -6.65
C GLU A 21 0.26 -15.62 -7.77
N LEU A 22 -0.27 -14.39 -7.81
CA LEU A 22 0.17 -13.38 -8.78
C LEU A 22 1.65 -13.04 -8.55
N TYR A 23 2.08 -12.81 -7.30
CA TYR A 23 3.46 -12.44 -7.00
C TYR A 23 4.44 -13.60 -7.21
N ARG A 24 4.02 -14.84 -6.97
CA ARG A 24 4.83 -16.03 -7.27
C ARG A 24 5.20 -16.12 -8.74
N ILE A 25 4.36 -15.60 -9.65
CA ILE A 25 4.63 -15.56 -11.09
C ILE A 25 5.33 -14.25 -11.48
N PHE A 26 4.85 -13.11 -10.96
CA PHE A 26 5.33 -11.79 -11.36
C PHE A 26 6.75 -11.48 -10.87
N LEU A 27 7.13 -11.91 -9.66
CA LEU A 27 8.46 -11.60 -9.11
C LEU A 27 9.62 -12.28 -9.87
N PRO A 28 9.56 -13.59 -10.23
CA PRO A 28 10.55 -14.17 -11.14
C PRO A 28 10.63 -13.41 -12.47
N LEU A 29 9.48 -13.13 -13.09
CA LEU A 29 9.43 -12.37 -14.34
C LEU A 29 10.07 -10.98 -14.21
N PHE A 30 9.80 -10.27 -13.11
CA PHE A 30 10.37 -8.95 -12.83
C PHE A 30 11.90 -8.95 -12.70
N ARG A 31 12.44 -10.04 -12.13
CA ARG A 31 13.88 -10.25 -11.92
C ARG A 31 14.59 -10.71 -13.20
N GLU A 32 14.03 -11.72 -13.87
CA GLU A 32 14.66 -12.42 -14.99
C GLU A 32 14.52 -11.65 -16.31
N HIS A 33 13.40 -10.93 -16.48
CA HIS A 33 13.09 -10.12 -17.66
C HIS A 33 13.06 -8.63 -17.33
N ARG A 34 14.11 -8.14 -16.67
CA ARG A 34 14.23 -6.73 -16.24
C ARG A 34 14.05 -5.76 -17.40
N GLU A 35 14.39 -6.15 -18.63
CA GLU A 35 14.21 -5.38 -19.85
C GLU A 35 12.76 -5.03 -20.17
N TYR A 36 11.78 -5.83 -19.68
CA TYR A 36 10.34 -5.57 -19.88
C TYR A 36 9.84 -4.36 -19.09
N PHE A 37 10.54 -4.00 -18.03
CA PHE A 37 10.10 -3.03 -17.05
C PHE A 37 10.95 -1.75 -17.11
N TYR A 38 10.44 -0.68 -16.54
CA TYR A 38 11.16 0.57 -16.45
C TYR A 38 12.42 0.44 -15.58
N GLU A 39 13.55 0.93 -16.08
CA GLU A 39 14.83 0.93 -15.35
C GLU A 39 14.80 1.84 -14.10
N TRP A 40 13.89 2.81 -14.08
CA TRP A 40 13.71 3.76 -12.99
C TRP A 40 12.75 3.26 -11.90
N CYS A 41 12.38 1.97 -11.87
CA CYS A 41 11.54 1.43 -10.81
C CYS A 41 12.02 0.11 -10.20
N ASP A 42 11.67 -0.07 -8.93
CA ASP A 42 11.93 -1.27 -8.14
C ASP A 42 10.77 -1.52 -7.14
N ILE A 43 10.78 -2.66 -6.47
CA ILE A 43 9.76 -3.06 -5.47
C ILE A 43 10.34 -2.88 -4.07
N GLY A 44 9.80 -1.91 -3.32
CA GLY A 44 10.25 -1.67 -1.94
C GLY A 44 9.59 -2.58 -0.91
N SER A 45 8.32 -2.93 -1.13
CA SER A 45 7.58 -3.84 -0.23
C SER A 45 6.33 -4.41 -0.87
N ILE A 46 5.82 -5.50 -0.30
CA ILE A 46 4.42 -5.92 -0.50
C ILE A 46 3.69 -5.85 0.83
N TYR A 47 2.49 -5.28 0.84
CA TYR A 47 1.72 -5.02 2.05
C TYR A 47 0.36 -5.72 2.07
N GLY A 48 -0.05 -6.21 3.23
CA GLY A 48 -1.37 -6.83 3.39
C GLY A 48 -1.58 -7.38 4.79
N ALA A 49 -2.77 -7.91 5.04
CA ALA A 49 -3.07 -8.65 6.25
C ALA A 49 -3.97 -9.84 5.86
N PRO A 50 -3.87 -10.98 6.55
CA PRO A 50 -4.82 -12.08 6.41
C PRO A 50 -6.23 -11.66 6.80
N ALA A 51 -7.23 -12.41 6.32
CA ALA A 51 -8.65 -12.08 6.50
C ALA A 51 -9.13 -12.13 7.97
N ASP A 52 -8.46 -12.92 8.81
CA ASP A 52 -8.82 -13.19 10.22
C ASP A 52 -8.15 -12.24 11.22
N CYS A 53 -7.47 -11.19 10.74
CA CYS A 53 -6.71 -10.29 11.59
C CYS A 53 -7.51 -9.06 12.03
N ILE A 54 -7.91 -9.01 13.30
CA ILE A 54 -8.72 -7.92 13.85
C ILE A 54 -7.97 -6.57 13.88
N TRP A 55 -6.63 -6.58 13.92
CA TRP A 55 -5.82 -5.35 13.82
C TRP A 55 -5.80 -4.77 12.41
N GLY A 56 -6.28 -5.50 11.40
CA GLY A 56 -6.42 -5.02 10.05
C GLY A 56 -7.44 -3.89 9.92
N GLY A 57 -7.22 -2.96 8.99
CA GLY A 57 -8.18 -1.89 8.69
C GLY A 57 -8.10 -1.44 7.22
N GLY A 58 -8.82 -0.37 6.91
CA GLY A 58 -8.83 0.24 5.58
C GLY A 58 -9.74 -0.49 4.59
N ARG A 59 -9.33 -1.70 4.17
CA ARG A 59 -10.11 -2.63 3.34
C ARG A 59 -9.99 -4.04 3.92
N ALA A 60 -11.01 -4.88 3.75
CA ALA A 60 -10.88 -6.32 4.01
C ALA A 60 -10.15 -6.95 2.81
N GLY A 61 -9.07 -7.71 3.06
CA GLY A 61 -8.42 -8.55 2.06
C GLY A 61 -8.75 -10.00 2.37
N PHE A 62 -8.87 -10.85 1.35
CA PHE A 62 -9.32 -12.24 1.51
C PHE A 62 -8.20 -13.26 1.23
N GLY A 63 -6.96 -12.90 1.56
CA GLY A 63 -5.80 -13.75 1.29
C GLY A 63 -5.76 -15.00 2.16
N ASP A 64 -5.54 -16.14 1.53
CA ASP A 64 -5.38 -17.48 2.10
C ASP A 64 -3.92 -17.99 2.06
N GLY A 65 -2.99 -17.19 1.53
CA GLY A 65 -1.57 -17.53 1.47
C GLY A 65 -0.99 -17.81 2.86
N SER A 66 -0.22 -18.90 2.99
CA SER A 66 0.42 -19.26 4.25
C SER A 66 1.40 -18.17 4.68
N PRO A 67 1.36 -17.68 5.93
CA PRO A 67 2.28 -16.65 6.39
C PRO A 67 3.77 -17.00 6.20
N GLU A 68 4.12 -18.27 6.37
CA GLU A 68 5.47 -18.81 6.17
C GLU A 68 5.89 -18.76 4.71
N ASP A 69 5.04 -19.22 3.79
CA ASP A 69 5.31 -19.22 2.34
C ASP A 69 5.40 -17.79 1.79
N VAL A 70 4.51 -16.90 2.27
CA VAL A 70 4.53 -15.47 1.95
C VAL A 70 5.84 -14.84 2.41
N LEU A 71 6.26 -15.10 3.65
CA LEU A 71 7.51 -14.58 4.18
C LEU A 71 8.72 -15.13 3.42
N ALA A 72 8.73 -16.43 3.10
CA ALA A 72 9.79 -17.07 2.33
C ALA A 72 9.93 -16.45 0.93
N LEU A 73 8.82 -16.21 0.24
CA LEU A 73 8.81 -15.53 -1.06
C LEU A 73 9.38 -14.11 -0.94
N MET A 74 8.98 -13.35 0.08
CA MET A 74 9.52 -12.00 0.28
C MET A 74 11.03 -12.02 0.54
N GLN A 75 11.51 -12.97 1.35
CA GLN A 75 12.95 -13.15 1.64
C GLN A 75 13.74 -13.56 0.39
N GLU A 76 13.22 -14.51 -0.40
CA GLU A 76 13.83 -14.93 -1.67
C GLU A 76 14.04 -13.75 -2.62
N TYR A 77 13.11 -12.79 -2.59
CA TYR A 77 13.16 -11.60 -3.42
C TYR A 77 13.78 -10.36 -2.78
N GLY A 78 14.20 -10.44 -1.51
CA GLY A 78 14.76 -9.30 -0.79
C GLY A 78 13.76 -8.15 -0.63
N ILE A 79 12.46 -8.46 -0.67
CA ILE A 79 11.37 -7.49 -0.60
C ILE A 79 10.86 -7.42 0.83
N SER A 80 10.57 -6.21 1.30
CA SER A 80 10.01 -6.04 2.64
C SER A 80 8.57 -6.54 2.70
N ALA A 81 8.27 -7.44 3.64
CA ALA A 81 6.89 -7.77 3.98
C ALA A 81 6.31 -6.73 4.95
N ARG A 82 5.12 -6.21 4.66
CA ARG A 82 4.42 -5.26 5.53
C ARG A 82 3.05 -5.75 5.98
N LEU A 83 2.89 -6.02 7.27
CA LEU A 83 1.58 -6.33 7.86
C LEU A 83 0.72 -5.05 7.92
N THR A 84 -0.50 -5.10 7.43
CA THR A 84 -1.41 -3.95 7.41
C THR A 84 -2.30 -3.94 8.64
N PHE A 85 -1.77 -3.47 9.77
CA PHE A 85 -2.47 -3.38 11.06
C PHE A 85 -3.00 -1.96 11.33
N SER A 86 -3.86 -1.52 10.42
CA SER A 86 -4.34 -0.14 10.33
C SER A 86 -5.75 0.08 10.90
N ASN A 87 -6.23 -0.79 11.80
CA ASN A 87 -7.50 -0.63 12.51
C ASN A 87 -7.45 0.61 13.42
N SER A 88 -8.45 1.49 13.31
CA SER A 88 -8.50 2.77 14.04
C SER A 88 -9.24 2.70 15.38
N LEU A 89 -9.85 1.56 15.70
CA LEU A 89 -10.79 1.40 16.83
C LEU A 89 -10.31 0.36 17.86
N LEU A 90 -9.03 0.02 17.84
CA LEU A 90 -8.46 -0.95 18.78
C LEU A 90 -8.52 -0.44 20.22
N LYS A 91 -8.79 -1.38 21.13
CA LYS A 91 -8.86 -1.20 22.58
C LYS A 91 -7.89 -2.19 23.24
N PRO A 92 -7.54 -2.02 24.53
CA PRO A 92 -6.55 -2.87 25.20
C PRO A 92 -6.84 -4.37 25.09
N GLU A 93 -8.11 -4.78 25.17
CA GLU A 93 -8.52 -6.18 25.03
C GLU A 93 -8.17 -6.79 23.67
N HIS A 94 -8.15 -5.98 22.60
CA HIS A 94 -7.81 -6.44 21.26
C HIS A 94 -6.31 -6.74 21.11
N LEU A 95 -5.44 -6.23 21.99
CA LEU A 95 -3.99 -6.50 21.94
C LEU A 95 -3.65 -7.95 22.28
N ALA A 96 -4.57 -8.68 22.93
CA ALA A 96 -4.40 -10.09 23.26
C ALA A 96 -4.69 -11.03 22.08
N ASP A 97 -5.04 -10.51 20.89
CA ASP A 97 -5.40 -11.33 19.74
C ASP A 97 -4.26 -12.29 19.35
N LYS A 98 -4.54 -13.60 19.42
CA LYS A 98 -3.53 -14.63 19.25
C LYS A 98 -2.92 -14.62 17.84
N ARG A 99 -3.78 -14.49 16.82
CA ARG A 99 -3.40 -14.56 15.41
C ARG A 99 -2.49 -13.39 15.02
N CYS A 100 -2.88 -12.17 15.38
CA CYS A 100 -2.09 -10.98 15.09
C CYS A 100 -0.71 -11.04 15.77
N ASN A 101 -0.66 -11.52 17.02
CA ASN A 101 0.60 -11.70 17.74
C ASN A 101 1.49 -12.80 17.13
N GLU A 102 0.92 -13.90 16.64
CA GLU A 102 1.66 -14.95 15.93
C GLU A 102 2.30 -14.40 14.65
N LEU A 103 1.57 -13.60 13.87
CA LEU A 103 2.11 -12.93 12.69
C LEU A 103 3.23 -11.95 13.07
N CYS A 104 3.07 -11.15 14.12
CA CYS A 104 4.14 -10.28 14.59
C CYS A 104 5.41 -11.07 14.91
N ARG A 105 5.31 -12.18 15.65
CA ARG A 105 6.48 -13.04 15.96
C ARG A 105 7.14 -13.60 14.71
N LEU A 106 6.35 -14.06 13.75
CA LEU A 106 6.87 -14.63 12.52
C LEU A 106 7.59 -13.59 11.66
N PHE A 107 7.08 -12.36 11.60
CA PHE A 107 7.61 -11.31 10.74
C PHE A 107 8.66 -10.41 11.42
N ASP A 108 8.92 -10.56 12.73
CA ASP A 108 9.80 -9.69 13.56
C ASP A 108 11.28 -9.71 13.14
N THR A 109 11.55 -9.03 12.02
CA THR A 109 12.87 -8.86 11.43
C THR A 109 13.03 -7.40 10.98
N SER A 110 14.25 -6.88 10.99
CA SER A 110 14.56 -5.47 10.65
C SER A 110 14.22 -5.06 9.21
N SER A 111 14.02 -6.05 8.33
CA SER A 111 13.59 -5.87 6.95
C SER A 111 12.07 -5.80 6.78
N ASN A 112 11.28 -6.14 7.79
CA ASN A 112 9.82 -6.18 7.71
C ASN A 112 9.18 -5.04 8.50
N GLY A 113 7.94 -4.68 8.12
CA GLY A 113 7.25 -3.54 8.72
C GLY A 113 5.79 -3.77 9.04
N ILE A 114 5.23 -2.81 9.77
CA ILE A 114 3.80 -2.74 10.08
C ILE A 114 3.24 -1.40 9.65
N ILE A 115 2.19 -1.40 8.82
CA ILE A 115 1.40 -0.21 8.51
C ILE A 115 0.38 -0.03 9.62
N ILE A 116 0.46 1.09 10.34
CA ILE A 116 -0.22 1.28 11.62
C ILE A 116 -1.05 2.55 11.69
N HIS A 117 -2.18 2.45 12.37
CA HIS A 117 -3.05 3.59 12.70
C HIS A 117 -3.05 3.89 14.19
N SER A 118 -3.31 2.88 15.02
CA SER A 118 -3.55 3.03 16.46
C SER A 118 -2.25 3.31 17.23
N GLU A 119 -2.21 4.40 17.98
CA GLU A 119 -1.10 4.72 18.91
C GLU A 119 -1.00 3.67 20.03
N LEU A 120 -2.14 3.12 20.48
CA LEU A 120 -2.18 2.02 21.44
C LEU A 120 -1.43 0.80 20.89
N LEU A 121 -1.68 0.44 19.64
CA LEU A 121 -1.01 -0.69 19.02
C LEU A 121 0.48 -0.39 18.76
N LEU A 122 0.83 0.85 18.39
CA LEU A 122 2.22 1.25 18.16
C LEU A 122 3.08 1.03 19.39
N GLU A 123 2.62 1.52 20.54
CA GLU A 123 3.33 1.36 21.81
C GLU A 123 3.39 -0.11 22.26
N TYR A 124 2.34 -0.88 22.01
CA TYR A 124 2.38 -2.32 22.26
C TYR A 124 3.45 -3.03 21.40
N LEU A 125 3.48 -2.76 20.10
CA LEU A 125 4.42 -3.41 19.17
C LEU A 125 5.87 -3.04 19.46
N LYS A 126 6.17 -1.77 19.77
CA LYS A 126 7.54 -1.33 20.11
C LYS A 126 8.13 -2.09 21.29
N ASN A 127 7.29 -2.47 22.26
CA ASN A 127 7.70 -3.18 23.46
C ASN A 127 7.81 -4.70 23.27
N ASN A 128 7.07 -5.29 22.32
CA ASN A 128 6.96 -6.75 22.18
C ASN A 128 7.64 -7.30 20.92
N TYR A 129 7.81 -6.48 19.87
CA TYR A 129 8.35 -6.85 18.56
C TYR A 129 9.28 -5.74 18.02
N PRO A 130 10.44 -5.53 18.68
CA PRO A 130 11.27 -4.34 18.49
C PRO A 130 12.03 -4.31 17.16
N ASN A 131 12.06 -5.41 16.39
CA ASN A 131 12.78 -5.44 15.12
C ASN A 131 11.94 -4.90 13.96
N LEU A 132 10.62 -4.77 14.12
CA LEU A 132 9.74 -4.25 13.08
C LEU A 132 9.85 -2.73 12.94
N TYR A 133 9.88 -2.25 11.69
CA TYR A 133 9.72 -0.81 11.44
C TYR A 133 8.26 -0.45 11.19
N TYR A 134 7.90 0.81 11.41
CA TYR A 134 6.50 1.25 11.30
C TYR A 134 6.27 2.20 10.12
N VAL A 135 5.08 2.11 9.54
CA VAL A 135 4.57 2.99 8.49
C VAL A 135 3.27 3.63 8.96
N SER A 136 3.19 4.96 8.99
CA SER A 136 1.94 5.64 9.33
C SER A 136 0.91 5.47 8.21
N SER A 137 -0.27 4.95 8.58
CA SER A 137 -1.31 4.54 7.64
C SER A 137 -2.10 5.70 7.03
N THR A 138 -2.45 5.60 5.74
CA THR A 138 -3.44 6.49 5.09
C THR A 138 -4.80 6.46 5.79
N THR A 139 -5.11 5.42 6.59
CA THR A 139 -6.36 5.36 7.35
C THR A 139 -6.44 6.41 8.45
N LYS A 140 -5.33 7.09 8.79
CA LYS A 140 -5.34 8.29 9.65
C LYS A 140 -6.03 9.50 8.98
N VAL A 141 -6.21 9.48 7.66
CA VAL A 141 -6.90 10.53 6.87
C VAL A 141 -6.29 11.91 7.15
N ILE A 142 -4.96 12.01 7.10
CA ILE A 142 -4.25 13.27 7.34
C ILE A 142 -4.39 14.15 6.09
N THR A 143 -5.29 15.12 6.16
CA THR A 143 -5.58 16.08 5.06
C THR A 143 -5.02 17.47 5.31
N ASP A 144 -4.63 17.78 6.54
CA ASP A 144 -3.95 19.02 6.85
C ASP A 144 -2.44 18.85 6.63
N PHE A 145 -1.85 19.76 5.85
CA PHE A 145 -0.42 19.65 5.51
C PHE A 145 0.48 19.86 6.74
N GLY A 146 0.07 20.68 7.71
CA GLY A 146 0.80 20.88 8.95
C GLY A 146 0.84 19.62 9.82
N GLN A 147 -0.29 18.90 9.91
CA GLN A 147 -0.36 17.58 10.54
C GLN A 147 0.50 16.55 9.80
N PHE A 148 0.49 16.58 8.47
CA PHE A 148 1.33 15.71 7.66
C PHE A 148 2.83 15.91 7.95
N ILE A 149 3.28 17.17 8.02
CA ILE A 149 4.68 17.48 8.39
C ILE A 149 5.02 16.94 9.78
N LYS A 150 4.15 17.19 10.78
CA LYS A 150 4.36 16.68 12.15
C LYS A 150 4.46 15.16 12.19
N GLU A 151 3.64 14.46 11.40
CA GLU A 151 3.70 12.99 11.31
C GLU A 151 5.00 12.52 10.66
N THR A 152 5.50 13.22 9.63
CA THR A 152 6.81 12.92 9.02
C THR A 152 7.98 13.22 9.94
N ASP A 153 7.83 14.12 10.93
CA ASP A 153 8.88 14.44 11.91
C ASP A 153 8.95 13.43 13.07
N ARG A 154 8.00 12.50 13.19
CA ARG A 154 8.04 11.46 14.24
C ARG A 154 9.06 10.38 13.94
N ASP A 155 9.98 10.15 14.88
CA ASP A 155 11.02 9.11 14.76
C ASP A 155 10.45 7.67 14.77
N ASP A 156 9.22 7.48 15.24
CA ASP A 156 8.55 6.16 15.25
C ASP A 156 8.39 5.57 13.85
N PHE A 157 8.23 6.41 12.82
CA PHE A 157 7.86 5.96 11.48
C PHE A 157 9.03 5.99 10.52
N ARG A 158 9.23 4.90 9.77
CA ARG A 158 10.12 4.88 8.60
C ARG A 158 9.46 5.55 7.41
N TYR A 159 8.15 5.33 7.23
CA TYR A 159 7.37 5.95 6.16
C TYR A 159 6.04 6.50 6.67
N VAL A 160 5.51 7.51 5.98
CA VAL A 160 4.21 8.12 6.25
C VAL A 160 3.42 8.18 4.95
N VAL A 161 2.24 7.55 4.94
CA VAL A 161 1.33 7.57 3.79
C VAL A 161 0.31 8.69 3.99
N PRO A 162 0.46 9.85 3.32
CA PRO A 162 -0.52 10.92 3.41
C PRO A 162 -1.85 10.54 2.75
N ASP A 163 -2.89 11.32 3.01
CA ASP A 163 -4.10 11.26 2.22
C ASP A 163 -3.81 11.69 0.76
N PHE A 164 -4.37 10.98 -0.22
CA PHE A 164 -4.15 11.23 -1.65
C PHE A 164 -4.54 12.64 -2.10
N ARG A 165 -5.36 13.35 -1.32
CA ARG A 165 -5.66 14.78 -1.52
C ARG A 165 -4.44 15.68 -1.40
N LEU A 166 -3.37 15.22 -0.79
CA LEU A 166 -2.12 15.97 -0.66
C LEU A 166 -1.14 15.71 -1.82
N ASN A 167 -1.44 14.75 -2.71
CA ASN A 167 -0.53 14.33 -3.77
C ASN A 167 -0.06 15.49 -4.65
N LYS A 168 -0.94 16.44 -4.97
CA LYS A 168 -0.66 17.55 -5.91
C LYS A 168 -0.37 18.90 -5.22
N GLU A 169 -0.11 18.91 -3.91
CA GLU A 169 0.27 20.13 -3.16
C GLU A 169 1.73 20.53 -3.41
N PHE A 170 2.12 20.68 -4.69
CA PHE A 170 3.52 20.75 -5.12
C PHE A 170 4.31 21.89 -4.48
N ASP A 171 3.70 23.07 -4.28
CA ASP A 171 4.36 24.20 -3.62
C ASP A 171 4.81 23.80 -2.20
N LYS A 172 3.92 23.16 -1.44
CA LYS A 172 4.21 22.72 -0.06
C LYS A 172 5.13 21.51 -0.03
N LEU A 173 4.92 20.53 -0.91
CA LEU A 173 5.77 19.35 -1.06
C LEU A 173 7.22 19.72 -1.43
N SER A 174 7.39 20.72 -2.29
CA SER A 174 8.71 21.17 -2.71
C SER A 174 9.53 21.75 -1.56
N ALA A 175 8.84 22.38 -0.59
CA ALA A 175 9.40 23.02 0.60
C ALA A 175 9.77 22.04 1.73
N MET A 176 9.37 20.77 1.64
CA MET A 176 9.75 19.74 2.62
C MET A 176 11.27 19.53 2.65
N SER A 177 11.80 19.21 3.83
CA SER A 177 13.20 18.80 3.97
C SER A 177 13.44 17.43 3.31
N GLN A 178 14.67 17.13 2.90
CA GLN A 178 14.95 15.83 2.27
C GLN A 178 14.64 14.66 3.22
N GLN A 179 14.90 14.81 4.52
CA GLN A 179 14.57 13.81 5.53
C GLN A 179 13.06 13.51 5.57
N GLN A 180 12.22 14.55 5.49
CA GLN A 180 10.77 14.36 5.42
C GLN A 180 10.39 13.67 4.11
N LYS A 181 10.96 14.10 2.97
CA LYS A 181 10.69 13.53 1.65
C LYS A 181 11.01 12.04 1.55
N ASP A 182 12.13 11.63 2.16
CA ASP A 182 12.55 10.23 2.20
C ASP A 182 11.55 9.31 2.94
N LYS A 183 10.74 9.89 3.84
CA LYS A 183 9.69 9.19 4.58
C LYS A 183 8.33 9.20 3.87
N VAL A 184 8.10 10.07 2.88
CA VAL A 184 6.78 10.14 2.24
C VAL A 184 6.59 8.96 1.30
N GLU A 185 5.47 8.27 1.47
CA GLU A 185 5.00 7.18 0.62
C GLU A 185 3.64 7.55 0.02
N PHE A 186 3.62 8.03 -1.23
CA PHE A 186 2.38 8.54 -1.83
C PHE A 186 1.40 7.42 -2.19
N LEU A 187 0.13 7.59 -1.82
CA LEU A 187 -0.94 6.69 -2.26
C LEU A 187 -1.32 7.00 -3.72
N CYS A 188 -1.11 6.02 -4.59
CA CYS A 188 -1.42 6.07 -6.01
C CYS A 188 -2.84 5.53 -6.28
N ASN A 189 -3.34 5.77 -7.50
CA ASN A 189 -4.52 5.13 -8.10
C ASN A 189 -5.79 4.99 -7.22
N GLU A 190 -5.98 5.90 -6.25
CA GLU A 190 -7.17 5.96 -5.42
C GLU A 190 -8.40 6.38 -6.25
N CYS A 191 -9.51 5.66 -6.08
CA CYS A 191 -10.75 5.89 -6.81
C CYS A 191 -11.81 6.62 -5.97
N CYS A 192 -11.55 6.86 -4.68
CA CYS A 192 -12.40 7.72 -3.85
C CYS A 192 -12.56 9.11 -4.49
N ARG A 193 -13.76 9.70 -4.34
CA ARG A 193 -14.00 11.10 -4.74
C ARG A 193 -13.00 12.01 -4.02
N TYR A 194 -12.29 12.85 -4.78
CA TYR A 194 -11.21 13.70 -4.25
C TYR A 194 -11.61 14.49 -3.00
N GLY A 195 -12.73 15.21 -3.03
CA GLY A 195 -13.23 15.98 -1.88
C GLY A 195 -14.13 15.20 -0.90
N CYS A 196 -14.01 13.88 -0.80
CA CYS A 196 -14.87 13.09 0.09
C CYS A 196 -14.56 13.36 1.58
N ASN A 197 -15.60 13.69 2.36
CA ASN A 197 -15.49 13.89 3.80
C ASN A 197 -15.77 12.60 4.60
N ASP A 198 -16.31 11.56 3.96
CA ASP A 198 -16.72 10.32 4.61
C ASP A 198 -15.62 9.27 4.71
N ARG A 199 -14.42 9.53 4.14
CA ARG A 199 -13.32 8.55 4.06
C ARG A 199 -12.95 7.97 5.42
N LYS A 200 -12.96 8.80 6.48
CA LYS A 200 -12.73 8.35 7.85
C LYS A 200 -13.82 7.36 8.30
N SER A 201 -15.08 7.70 8.08
CA SER A 201 -16.23 6.83 8.39
C SER A 201 -16.16 5.51 7.63
N CYS A 202 -15.74 5.51 6.35
CA CYS A 202 -15.51 4.29 5.57
C CYS A 202 -14.47 3.38 6.25
N TYR A 203 -13.33 3.94 6.67
CA TYR A 203 -12.26 3.17 7.32
C TYR A 203 -12.64 2.67 8.71
N GLU A 204 -13.38 3.47 9.48
CA GLU A 204 -13.89 3.02 10.77
C GLU A 204 -14.94 1.91 10.60
N ALA A 205 -15.79 1.95 9.57
CA ALA A 205 -16.74 0.87 9.29
C ALA A 205 -16.03 -0.47 9.01
N VAL A 206 -14.96 -0.45 8.22
CA VAL A 206 -14.10 -1.63 8.01
C VAL A 206 -13.43 -2.08 9.32
N SER A 207 -12.99 -1.12 10.14
CA SER A 207 -12.41 -1.41 11.45
C SER A 207 -13.39 -2.12 12.38
N ARG A 208 -14.65 -1.69 12.45
CA ARG A 208 -15.72 -2.35 13.23
C ARG A 208 -16.03 -3.76 12.69
N LYS A 209 -16.12 -3.91 11.37
CA LYS A 209 -16.32 -5.21 10.72
C LYS A 209 -15.22 -6.21 11.08
N ASN A 210 -13.96 -5.78 11.07
CA ASN A 210 -12.83 -6.63 11.45
C ASN A 210 -12.81 -6.97 12.95
N LEU A 211 -13.44 -6.16 13.81
CA LEU A 211 -13.62 -6.46 15.23
C LEU A 211 -14.83 -7.38 15.50
N GLY A 212 -15.59 -7.75 14.46
CA GLY A 212 -16.80 -8.55 14.59
C GLY A 212 -17.97 -7.81 15.22
N GLU A 213 -17.95 -6.46 15.22
CA GLU A 213 -19.07 -5.66 15.72
C GLU A 213 -20.29 -5.78 14.79
N ASP A 214 -21.47 -6.00 15.36
CA ASP A 214 -22.74 -6.00 14.63
C ASP A 214 -23.16 -4.55 14.34
N CYS A 215 -22.65 -4.01 13.24
CA CYS A 215 -22.94 -2.65 12.78
C CYS A 215 -23.44 -2.65 11.33
N PRO A 216 -24.33 -1.71 10.94
CA PRO A 216 -24.75 -1.58 9.55
C PRO A 216 -23.56 -1.38 8.61
N GLU A 217 -23.59 -2.04 7.45
CA GLU A 217 -22.57 -1.81 6.43
C GLU A 217 -22.57 -0.34 5.99
N HIS A 218 -21.37 0.23 5.89
CA HIS A 218 -21.22 1.59 5.38
C HIS A 218 -21.23 1.57 3.85
N TYR A 219 -22.27 2.14 3.28
CA TYR A 219 -22.40 2.29 1.84
C TYR A 219 -21.85 3.65 1.39
N CYS A 220 -20.90 3.62 0.46
CA CYS A 220 -20.38 4.84 -0.15
C CYS A 220 -21.50 5.55 -0.93
N THR A 221 -21.79 6.80 -0.58
CA THR A 221 -22.83 7.62 -1.22
C THR A 221 -22.29 8.47 -2.38
N ALA A 222 -21.00 8.35 -2.71
CA ALA A 222 -20.40 9.10 -3.80
C ALA A 222 -21.01 8.71 -5.15
N PRO A 223 -21.17 9.65 -6.10
CA PRO A 223 -21.68 9.33 -7.43
C PRO A 223 -20.92 8.18 -8.12
N GLY A 224 -21.66 7.17 -8.56
CA GLY A 224 -21.12 5.97 -9.20
C GLY A 224 -20.35 5.03 -8.26
N ALA A 225 -20.70 4.99 -6.97
CA ALA A 225 -20.14 4.04 -6.00
C ALA A 225 -20.52 2.58 -6.29
N ASP A 226 -21.67 2.36 -6.92
CA ASP A 226 -22.18 1.07 -7.39
C ASP A 226 -21.37 0.44 -8.54
N SER A 227 -20.65 1.26 -9.31
CA SER A 227 -19.88 0.82 -10.49
C SER A 227 -18.59 0.04 -10.18
N GLY A 228 -18.28 -0.15 -8.90
CA GLY A 228 -17.04 -0.79 -8.42
C GLY A 228 -15.78 0.04 -8.70
N TYR A 229 -14.62 -0.55 -8.42
CA TYR A 229 -13.34 0.06 -8.78
C TYR A 229 -13.15 0.02 -10.30
N ARG A 230 -12.76 1.16 -10.90
CA ARG A 230 -12.35 1.25 -12.30
C ARG A 230 -11.07 2.06 -12.40
N PHE A 231 -10.03 1.47 -13.00
CA PHE A 231 -8.73 2.14 -13.09
C PHE A 231 -8.80 3.43 -13.93
N SER A 232 -9.54 3.40 -15.05
CA SER A 232 -9.79 4.59 -15.86
C SER A 232 -10.46 5.73 -15.08
N LYS A 233 -11.37 5.43 -14.15
CA LYS A 233 -11.96 6.43 -13.24
C LYS A 233 -10.91 6.99 -12.30
N ALA A 234 -10.08 6.13 -11.70
CA ALA A 234 -8.97 6.56 -10.84
C ALA A 234 -7.98 7.48 -11.57
N MET A 235 -7.69 7.22 -12.86
CA MET A 235 -6.83 8.08 -13.69
C MET A 235 -7.37 9.51 -13.89
N THR A 236 -8.69 9.70 -13.79
CA THR A 236 -9.31 11.03 -13.88
C THR A 236 -9.38 11.78 -12.55
N ASN A 237 -8.94 11.14 -11.46
CA ASN A 237 -8.96 11.75 -10.13
C ASN A 237 -7.93 12.89 -10.06
N PRO A 238 -8.29 14.09 -9.54
CA PRO A 238 -7.32 15.17 -9.35
C PRO A 238 -6.07 14.79 -8.54
N GLY A 239 -6.20 13.83 -7.62
CA GLY A 239 -5.07 13.30 -6.83
C GLY A 239 -4.28 12.18 -7.52
N PHE A 240 -4.60 11.82 -8.77
CA PHE A 240 -3.95 10.74 -9.47
C PHE A 240 -2.47 11.04 -9.72
N ILE A 241 -1.63 10.03 -9.49
CA ILE A 241 -0.20 10.06 -9.79
C ILE A 241 0.02 9.11 -10.96
N SER A 242 0.38 9.65 -12.12
CA SER A 242 0.75 8.88 -13.30
C SER A 242 2.20 8.40 -13.24
N ALA A 243 2.54 7.38 -14.04
CA ALA A 243 3.94 6.95 -14.20
C ALA A 243 4.83 8.12 -14.72
N ASP A 244 4.28 8.98 -15.57
CA ASP A 244 4.97 10.18 -16.07
C ASP A 244 5.20 11.21 -14.95
N ASP A 245 4.20 11.47 -14.11
CA ASP A 245 4.36 12.33 -12.94
C ASP A 245 5.48 11.82 -12.02
N ILE A 246 5.52 10.50 -11.75
CA ILE A 246 6.54 9.88 -10.90
C ILE A 246 7.93 10.20 -11.44
N LYS A 247 8.15 9.90 -12.73
CA LYS A 247 9.45 10.07 -13.39
C LYS A 247 9.87 11.52 -13.51
N ASN A 248 8.97 12.40 -13.94
CA ASN A 248 9.32 13.75 -14.37
C ASN A 248 9.08 14.82 -13.31
N VAL A 249 8.31 14.52 -12.25
CA VAL A 249 7.95 15.47 -11.20
C VAL A 249 8.45 15.00 -9.83
N TYR A 250 7.99 13.84 -9.36
CA TYR A 250 8.24 13.43 -7.96
C TYR A 250 9.68 12.99 -7.70
N LEU A 251 10.26 12.17 -8.59
CA LEU A 251 11.66 11.74 -8.49
C LEU A 251 12.64 12.94 -8.50
N PRO A 252 12.55 13.90 -9.46
CA PRO A 252 13.32 15.14 -9.41
C PRO A 252 13.05 16.02 -8.18
N MET A 253 11.84 15.97 -7.63
CA MET A 253 11.47 16.71 -6.42
C MET A 253 12.09 16.11 -5.14
N GLY A 254 12.57 14.87 -5.20
CA GLY A 254 13.28 14.15 -4.14
C GLY A 254 12.45 13.07 -3.45
N PHE A 255 11.31 12.67 -4.01
CA PHE A 255 10.43 11.62 -3.49
C PHE A 255 10.59 10.32 -4.26
N SER A 256 10.63 9.18 -3.57
CA SER A 256 10.92 7.88 -4.21
C SER A 256 9.99 6.73 -3.81
N ASN A 257 9.00 6.93 -2.93
CA ASN A 257 8.15 5.82 -2.46
C ASN A 257 6.69 6.01 -2.91
N PHE A 258 6.13 4.99 -3.55
CA PHE A 258 4.79 5.04 -4.15
C PHE A 258 4.01 3.78 -3.82
N LYS A 259 2.94 3.94 -3.05
CA LYS A 259 2.03 2.87 -2.66
C LYS A 259 0.91 2.72 -3.66
N ILE A 260 0.80 1.55 -4.28
CA ILE A 260 -0.28 1.23 -5.21
C ILE A 260 -1.48 0.71 -4.41
N GLU A 261 -2.62 1.39 -4.51
CA GLU A 261 -3.86 0.91 -3.89
C GLU A 261 -4.37 -0.32 -4.64
N GLY A 262 -4.84 -1.34 -3.93
CA GLY A 262 -5.42 -2.52 -4.60
C GLY A 262 -5.88 -3.68 -3.72
N ARG A 263 -5.75 -3.58 -2.39
CA ARG A 263 -6.31 -4.60 -1.48
C ARG A 263 -7.82 -4.73 -1.68
N GLY A 264 -8.35 -5.95 -1.65
CA GLY A 264 -9.76 -6.24 -1.91
C GLY A 264 -10.20 -6.05 -3.36
N LEU A 265 -9.26 -5.91 -4.31
CA LEU A 265 -9.53 -5.92 -5.75
C LEU A 265 -9.18 -7.28 -6.35
N GLY A 266 -9.61 -7.54 -7.59
CA GLY A 266 -9.19 -8.74 -8.30
C GLY A 266 -7.74 -8.68 -8.78
N SER A 267 -7.05 -9.83 -8.80
CA SER A 267 -5.66 -9.96 -9.27
C SER A 267 -5.46 -9.42 -10.70
N ALA A 268 -6.44 -9.58 -11.59
CA ALA A 268 -6.40 -9.03 -12.94
C ALA A 268 -6.28 -7.48 -12.94
N ILE A 269 -7.00 -6.80 -12.04
CA ILE A 269 -6.91 -5.34 -11.90
C ILE A 269 -5.55 -4.93 -11.33
N VAL A 270 -5.03 -5.69 -10.35
CA VAL A 270 -3.70 -5.44 -9.78
C VAL A 270 -2.62 -5.61 -10.84
N LEU A 271 -2.71 -6.64 -11.68
CA LEU A 271 -1.82 -6.83 -12.82
C LEU A 271 -1.84 -5.62 -13.76
N GLU A 272 -3.01 -5.06 -14.08
CA GLU A 272 -3.10 -3.84 -14.89
C GLU A 272 -2.40 -2.64 -14.24
N PHE A 273 -2.35 -2.55 -12.91
CA PHE A 273 -1.53 -1.54 -12.23
C PHE A 273 -0.04 -1.78 -12.42
N LEU A 274 0.42 -3.03 -12.28
CA LEU A 274 1.84 -3.39 -12.51
C LEU A 274 2.25 -3.10 -13.96
N LEU A 275 1.36 -3.37 -14.92
CA LEU A 275 1.56 -3.06 -16.33
C LEU A 275 1.66 -1.55 -16.59
N TYR A 276 0.80 -0.76 -15.94
CA TYR A 276 0.82 0.69 -16.10
C TYR A 276 2.02 1.37 -15.42
N TYR A 277 2.30 1.02 -14.17
CA TYR A 277 3.31 1.71 -13.34
C TYR A 277 4.73 1.19 -13.55
N MET A 278 4.90 -0.09 -13.91
CA MET A 278 6.22 -0.74 -13.88
C MET A 278 6.67 -1.26 -15.25
N THR A 279 5.76 -1.53 -16.18
CA THR A 279 6.07 -2.22 -17.44
C THR A 279 6.16 -1.23 -18.60
N LYS A 280 7.17 -1.40 -19.46
CA LYS A 280 7.27 -0.62 -20.70
C LYS A 280 6.13 -1.01 -21.65
N PRO A 281 5.47 -0.07 -22.35
CA PRO A 281 4.28 -0.36 -23.16
C PRO A 281 4.47 -1.50 -24.17
N GLU A 282 5.62 -1.55 -24.82
CA GLU A 282 5.98 -2.57 -25.82
C GLU A 282 6.10 -4.00 -25.26
N TYR A 283 6.29 -4.14 -23.94
CA TYR A 283 6.40 -5.45 -23.28
C TYR A 283 5.16 -5.86 -22.48
N GLN A 284 4.12 -5.03 -22.42
CA GLN A 284 2.93 -5.36 -21.62
C GLN A 284 2.22 -6.64 -22.08
N ILE A 285 2.24 -6.96 -23.37
CA ILE A 285 1.65 -8.21 -23.87
C ILE A 285 2.43 -9.44 -23.35
N HIS A 286 3.76 -9.39 -23.36
CA HIS A 286 4.62 -10.47 -22.87
C HIS A 286 4.37 -10.76 -21.38
N VAL A 287 4.16 -9.71 -20.58
CA VAL A 287 3.83 -9.88 -19.16
C VAL A 287 2.44 -10.49 -18.98
N ARG A 288 1.45 -10.12 -19.80
CA ARG A 288 0.12 -10.75 -19.75
C ARG A 288 0.18 -12.24 -20.13
N GLU A 289 0.90 -12.57 -21.20
CA GLU A 289 1.13 -13.96 -21.67
C GLU A 289 1.83 -14.82 -20.61
N ALA A 290 2.81 -14.26 -19.91
CA ALA A 290 3.52 -14.96 -18.84
C ALA A 290 2.68 -15.16 -17.55
N VAL A 291 1.67 -14.30 -17.31
CA VAL A 291 0.92 -14.31 -16.05
C VAL A 291 -0.43 -15.04 -16.15
N TYR A 292 -1.22 -14.78 -17.18
CA TYR A 292 -2.58 -15.34 -17.27
C TYR A 292 -3.11 -15.57 -18.69
N LEU A 293 -2.53 -14.91 -19.71
CA LEU A 293 -3.01 -14.98 -21.08
C LEU A 293 -2.41 -16.22 -21.78
N ASP A 294 -2.83 -17.41 -21.32
CA ASP A 294 -2.51 -18.69 -21.96
C ASP A 294 -3.60 -19.11 -22.96
N ASN A 295 -3.34 -20.19 -23.70
CA ASN A 295 -4.26 -20.72 -24.73
C ASN A 295 -5.48 -21.47 -24.17
N MET A 296 -5.60 -21.61 -22.84
CA MET A 296 -6.64 -22.36 -22.15
C MET A 296 -7.60 -21.46 -21.36
N LEU A 297 -7.24 -20.20 -21.10
CA LEU A 297 -8.10 -19.25 -20.41
C LEU A 297 -9.32 -18.89 -21.27
N ASP A 298 -10.50 -19.33 -20.83
CA ASP A 298 -11.78 -18.88 -21.37
C ASP A 298 -12.38 -17.78 -20.48
N LEU A 299 -12.93 -16.74 -21.10
CA LEU A 299 -13.53 -15.59 -20.41
C LEU A 299 -15.07 -15.68 -20.36
N PHE A 300 -15.70 -16.66 -21.03
CA PHE A 300 -17.17 -16.76 -21.17
C PHE A 300 -17.72 -18.17 -21.03
#